data_AF-A0A2S7U3C6-F1
#
_entry.id   AF-A0A2S7U3C6-F1
#
_cell.length_a   1.000
_cell.length_b   1.000
_cell.length_c   1.000
_cell.angle_alpha   90.00
_cell.angle_beta   90.00
_cell.angle_gamma   90.00
#
_symmetry.space_group_name_H-M   'P 1'
#
loop_
_entity.id
_entity.type
_entity.pdbx_description
1 polymer ?
#
loop_
_entity_poly.entity_id
_entity_poly.type
_entity_poly.pdbx_seq_one_letter_code
_entity_poly.pdbx_strand_id
1 'polypeptide(L)' 'RYFTDGVVLGSRDFVDKFFNKMKEKQPEKYVKRTTGARKLRQVREAKMYCLRDLRKKPLG' A
#
# COMPACT_ATOMS: atom_id res chain seq x y z
N ARG A 1 3.36 13.27 -16.67
CA ARG A 1 2.34 12.34 -16.12
C ARG A 1 3.04 11.20 -15.38
N TYR A 2 3.35 11.36 -14.09
CA TYR A 2 3.78 10.24 -13.25
C TYR A 2 2.86 10.20 -12.03
N PHE A 3 1.68 9.64 -12.24
CA PHE A 3 0.73 9.25 -11.21
C PHE A 3 0.56 7.73 -11.30
N THR A 4 1.67 7.02 -11.14
CA THR A 4 1.76 5.56 -11.06
C THR A 4 2.65 5.28 -9.85
N ASP A 5 2.23 4.63 -8.77
CA ASP A 5 1.32 3.50 -8.65
C ASP A 5 0.66 3.45 -7.26
N GLY A 6 -0.67 3.55 -7.15
CA GLY A 6 -1.44 2.93 -6.06
C GLY A 6 -0.98 3.13 -4.61
N VAL A 7 -0.52 4.32 -4.27
CA VAL A 7 -0.05 4.70 -2.92
C VAL A 7 -1.27 5.04 -2.07
N VAL A 8 -1.93 4.01 -1.54
CA VAL A 8 -2.83 4.21 -0.40
C VAL A 8 -1.95 4.35 0.83
N LEU A 9 -1.89 5.56 1.39
CA LEU A 9 -1.16 5.87 2.62
C LEU A 9 -2.13 6.10 3.76
N GLY A 10 -1.79 5.61 4.93
CA GLY A 10 -2.54 5.89 6.14
C GLY A 10 -2.13 5.00 7.29
N SER A 11 -3.02 4.90 8.27
CA SER A 11 -2.91 3.89 9.31
C SER A 11 -2.96 2.48 8.71
N ARG A 12 -2.46 1.50 9.45
CA ARG A 12 -2.50 0.09 9.05
C ARG A 12 -3.93 -0.36 8.70
N ASP A 13 -4.87 -0.05 9.59
CA ASP A 13 -6.27 -0.46 9.44
C ASP A 13 -6.93 0.14 8.21
N PHE A 14 -6.61 1.40 7.89
CA PHE A 14 -7.12 2.05 6.67
C PHE A 14 -6.62 1.34 5.42
N VAL A 15 -5.32 1.04 5.38
CA VAL A 15 -4.69 0.38 4.22
C VAL A 15 -5.19 -1.06 4.06
N ASP A 16 -5.37 -1.79 5.17
CA ASP A 16 -5.89 -3.16 5.13
C ASP A 16 -7.39 -3.21 4.75
N LYS A 17 -8.22 -2.28 5.23
CA LYS A 17 -9.60 -2.14 4.75
C LYS A 17 -9.68 -1.85 3.25
N PHE A 18 -8.82 -0.96 2.77
CA PHE A 18 -8.74 -0.66 1.33
C PHE A 18 -8.30 -1.89 0.53
N PHE A 19 -7.30 -2.64 1.03
CA PHE A 19 -6.84 -3.87 0.40
C PHE A 19 -7.96 -4.91 0.29
N ASN A 20 -8.72 -5.14 1.36
CA ASN A 20 -9.84 -6.09 1.34
C ASN A 20 -10.90 -5.69 0.32
N LYS A 21 -11.28 -4.40 0.27
CA LYS A 21 -12.23 -3.89 -0.73
C LYS A 21 -11.73 -4.05 -2.17
N MET A 22 -10.43 -3.92 -2.40
CA MET A 22 -9.84 -4.17 -3.73
C MET A 22 -9.75 -5.64 -4.07
N LYS A 23 -9.47 -6.51 -3.09
CA LYS A 23 -9.45 -7.96 -3.22
C LYS A 23 -10.85 -8.50 -3.53
N GLU A 24 -11.90 -7.97 -2.92
CA GLU A 24 -13.28 -8.31 -3.26
C GLU A 24 -13.63 -7.95 -4.71
N LYS A 25 -13.14 -6.80 -5.20
CA LYS A 25 -13.42 -6.34 -6.56
C LYS A 25 -12.60 -7.03 -7.65
N GLN A 26 -11.36 -7.40 -7.37
CA GLN A 26 -10.39 -7.96 -8.33
C GLN A 26 -9.57 -9.09 -7.68
N PRO A 27 -10.20 -10.18 -7.24
CA PRO A 27 -9.54 -11.23 -6.46
C PRO A 27 -8.32 -11.83 -7.17
N GLU A 28 -8.38 -11.96 -8.50
CA GLU A 28 -7.32 -12.49 -9.37
C GLU A 28 -6.00 -11.69 -9.27
N LYS A 29 -6.07 -10.39 -8.95
CA LYS A 29 -4.87 -9.54 -8.81
C LYS A 29 -4.26 -9.58 -7.40
N TYR A 30 -4.99 -10.13 -6.42
CA TYR A 30 -4.60 -10.12 -5.01
C TYR A 30 -4.47 -11.51 -4.39
N VAL A 31 -4.54 -12.58 -5.19
CA VAL A 31 -4.43 -13.99 -4.77
C VAL A 31 -3.20 -14.26 -3.90
N LYS A 32 -2.05 -13.65 -4.23
CA LYS A 32 -0.77 -13.91 -3.55
C LYS A 32 -0.58 -13.15 -2.23
N ARG A 33 -1.49 -12.23 -1.87
CA ARG A 33 -1.32 -11.37 -0.69
C ARG A 33 -2.40 -11.64 0.36
N THR A 34 -1.98 -11.87 1.59
CA THR A 34 -2.84 -11.91 2.78
C THR A 34 -3.05 -10.54 3.40
N THR A 35 -2.07 -9.63 3.29
CA THR A 35 -2.16 -8.24 3.81
C THR A 35 -1.74 -7.17 2.80
N GLY A 36 -2.40 -6.01 2.93
CA GLY A 36 -2.17 -4.85 2.07
C GLY A 36 -1.09 -3.93 2.62
N ALA A 37 -1.14 -3.68 3.92
CA ALA A 37 -0.31 -2.68 4.59
C ALA A 37 1.17 -3.09 4.68
N ARG A 38 2.05 -2.25 4.11
CA ARG A 38 3.50 -2.34 4.21
C ARG A 38 4.07 -1.07 4.82
N LYS A 39 5.12 -1.17 5.64
CA LYS A 39 5.84 0.02 6.11
C LYS A 39 6.55 0.70 4.94
N LEU A 40 6.59 2.03 4.96
CA LEU A 40 7.41 2.82 4.04
C LEU A 40 8.88 2.58 4.37
N ARG A 41 9.69 2.17 3.38
CA ARG A 41 11.12 1.87 3.58
C ARG A 41 11.90 3.06 4.16
N GLN A 42 11.53 4.27 3.75
CA GLN A 42 12.23 5.52 4.05
C GLN A 42 11.65 6.25 5.27
N VAL A 43 10.49 5.83 5.77
CA VAL A 43 9.82 6.47 6.91
C VAL A 43 9.48 5.41 7.94
N ARG A 44 10.51 4.72 8.45
CA ARG A 44 10.33 3.62 9.41
C ARG A 44 9.79 4.09 10.76
N GLU A 45 10.08 5.34 11.12
CA GLU A 45 9.70 5.95 12.40
C GLU A 45 8.26 6.49 12.40
N ALA A 46 7.66 6.73 11.22
CA ALA A 46 6.26 7.11 11.15
C ALA A 46 5.35 5.87 11.28
N LYS A 47 4.23 6.02 11.98
CA LYS A 47 3.13 5.04 12.02
C LYS A 47 2.31 5.04 10.71
N MET A 48 2.98 5.15 9.57
CA MET A 48 2.38 5.19 8.23
C MET A 48 2.63 3.90 7.47
N TYR A 49 1.60 3.46 6.76
CA TYR A 49 1.60 2.24 5.97
C TYR A 49 1.18 2.55 4.54
N CYS A 50 1.64 1.72 3.60
CA CYS A 50 1.37 1.82 2.18
C CYS A 50 0.86 0.49 1.62
N LEU A 51 -0.04 0.53 0.64
CA LEU A 51 -0.51 -0.67 -0.06
C LEU A 51 0.53 -1.27 -1.02
N ARG A 52 1.25 -0.37 -1.71
CA ARG A 52 2.36 -0.66 -2.62
C ARG A 52 3.56 0.16 -2.21
N ASP A 53 4.72 -0.48 -2.25
CA ASP A 53 5.98 0.18 -1.96
C ASP A 53 6.28 1.23 -3.03
N LEU A 54 6.92 2.32 -2.62
CA LEU A 54 7.25 3.42 -3.52
C LEU A 54 8.38 2.97 -4.45
N ARG A 55 8.07 2.83 -5.75
CA ARG A 55 9.04 2.35 -6.76
C ARG A 55 10.17 3.34 -7.00
N LYS A 56 9.88 4.63 -6.92
CA LYS A 56 10.87 5.72 -6.95
C LYS A 56 11.11 6.15 -5.52
N LYS A 57 12.36 6.41 -5.14
CA LYS A 57 12.75 7.07 -3.88
C LYS A 57 12.20 8.51 -3.90
N PRO A 58 11.03 8.80 -3.31
CA PRO A 58 10.47 10.16 -3.36
C PRO A 58 10.99 11.02 -2.20
N LEU A 59 11.54 10.36 -1.19
CA LEU A 59 12.35 10.87 -0.09
C LEU A 59 13.76 10.30 -0.37
N GLY A 60 14.84 11.06 -0.15
CA GLY A 60 16.21 10.70 -0.58
C GLY A 60 16.64 9.26 -0.31
#